data_AF-A0A9E1LDP4-F1
#
_entry.id   AF-A0A9E1LDP4-F1
#
_cell.length_a   1.000
_cell.length_b   1.000
_cell.length_c   1.000
_cell.angle_alpha   90.00
_cell.angle_beta   90.00
_cell.angle_gamma   90.00
#
_symmetry.space_group_name_H-M   'P 1'
#
loop_
_entity.id
_entity.type
_entity.pdbx_description
1 polymer ?
#
loop_
_entity_poly.entity_id
_entity_poly.type
_entity_poly.pdbx_seq_one_letter_code
_entity_poly.pdbx_strand_id
1 'polypeptide(L)'
;MIKNRKSKKNYKTDIQKRIIKTILIIGALSLIIIFFFGDHGLYQLYTLKKERTQIQNQINNLRKEKIELENEKLKLQTDYKYIEELAREKYRMAKKGEKVFKVIDKKKDY
;
A
#
# COMPACT_ATOMS: atom_id res chain seq x y z
N MET A 1 35.32 -57.72 45.38
CA MET A 1 35.44 -56.76 44.27
C MET A 1 34.13 -55.96 44.16
N ILE A 2 34.12 -54.69 44.57
CA ILE A 2 32.90 -53.89 44.80
C ILE A 2 32.36 -53.33 43.47
N LYS A 3 31.12 -53.67 43.11
CA LYS A 3 30.48 -53.26 41.86
C LYS A 3 29.95 -51.82 41.96
N ASN A 4 30.57 -50.91 41.20
CA ASN A 4 30.31 -49.47 41.21
C ASN A 4 28.95 -49.12 40.56
N ARG A 5 27.94 -48.74 41.38
CA ARG A 5 26.56 -48.43 40.96
C ARG A 5 26.26 -46.92 40.76
N LYS A 6 27.27 -46.04 40.77
CA LYS A 6 27.06 -44.58 40.77
C LYS A 6 26.79 -43.94 39.39
N SER A 7 27.01 -44.64 38.27
CA SER A 7 26.90 -44.06 36.91
C SER A 7 25.46 -43.83 36.42
N LYS A 8 24.48 -44.66 36.84
CA LYS A 8 23.09 -44.57 36.33
C LYS A 8 22.31 -43.34 36.82
N LYS A 9 22.70 -42.73 37.96
CA LYS A 9 21.95 -41.60 38.56
C LYS A 9 22.19 -40.29 37.81
N ASN A 10 23.42 -40.07 37.34
CA ASN A 10 23.81 -38.85 36.60
C ASN A 10 23.16 -38.80 35.21
N TYR A 11 23.11 -39.93 34.50
CA TYR A 11 22.46 -40.00 33.18
C TYR A 11 20.97 -39.61 33.23
N LYS A 12 20.23 -40.05 34.25
CA LYS A 12 18.83 -39.67 34.44
C LYS A 12 18.65 -38.17 34.70
N THR A 13 19.53 -37.56 35.51
CA THR A 13 19.47 -36.12 35.79
C THR A 13 19.83 -35.26 34.57
N ASP A 14 20.75 -35.74 33.73
CA ASP A 14 21.17 -35.02 32.52
C ASP A 14 20.08 -35.06 31.43
N ILE A 15 19.39 -36.21 31.29
CA ILE A 15 18.22 -36.33 30.42
C ILE A 15 17.09 -35.41 30.90
N GLN A 16 16.80 -35.40 32.20
CA GLN A 16 15.73 -34.56 32.75
C GLN A 16 16.01 -33.07 32.49
N LYS A 17 17.25 -32.61 32.69
CA LYS A 17 17.65 -31.23 32.38
C LYS A 17 17.54 -30.91 30.89
N ARG A 18 17.92 -31.84 30.00
CA ARG A 18 17.75 -31.67 28.54
C ARG A 18 16.28 -31.54 28.16
N ILE A 19 15.42 -32.40 28.69
CA ILE A 19 13.98 -32.36 28.42
C ILE A 19 13.37 -31.03 28.89
N ILE A 20 13.68 -30.59 30.11
CA ILE A 20 13.20 -29.30 30.64
C ILE A 20 13.67 -28.14 29.75
N LYS A 21 14.95 -28.14 29.33
CA LYS A 21 15.49 -27.12 28.44
C LYS A 21 14.80 -27.13 27.08
N THR A 22 14.53 -28.30 26.51
CA THR A 22 13.81 -28.44 25.23
C THR A 22 12.37 -27.94 25.35
N ILE A 23 11.66 -28.27 26.43
CA ILE A 23 10.29 -27.78 26.68
C ILE A 23 10.29 -26.26 26.84
N LEU A 24 11.25 -25.68 27.56
CA LEU A 24 11.37 -24.23 27.70
C LEU A 24 11.61 -23.54 26.35
N ILE A 25 12.46 -24.12 25.49
CA ILE A 25 12.71 -23.58 24.15
C ILE A 25 11.45 -23.66 23.29
N ILE A 26 10.75 -24.80 23.29
CA ILE A 26 9.50 -24.97 22.52
C ILE A 26 8.41 -24.02 23.04
N GLY A 27 8.27 -23.88 24.36
CA GLY A 27 7.34 -22.94 24.98
C GLY A 27 7.64 -21.49 24.58
N ALA A 28 8.90 -21.06 24.67
CA ALA A 28 9.32 -19.74 24.24
C ALA A 28 9.06 -19.50 22.74
N LEU A 29 9.36 -20.47 21.88
CA LEU A 29 9.08 -20.39 20.44
C LEU A 29 7.58 -20.30 20.16
N SER A 30 6.75 -21.09 20.84
CA SER A 30 5.30 -21.02 20.69
C SER A 30 4.73 -19.67 21.09
N LEU A 31 5.24 -19.06 22.17
CA LEU A 31 4.85 -17.71 22.59
C LEU A 31 5.24 -16.66 21.56
N ILE A 32 6.44 -16.75 20.99
CA ILE A 32 6.86 -15.84 19.90
C ILE A 32 5.94 -16.01 18.69
N ILE A 33 5.65 -17.24 18.26
CA ILE A 33 4.79 -17.48 17.11
C ILE A 33 3.39 -16.92 17.37
N ILE A 34 2.78 -17.18 18.52
CA ILE A 34 1.44 -16.66 18.85
C ILE A 34 1.44 -15.14 18.99
N PHE A 35 2.50 -14.54 19.53
CA PHE A 35 2.58 -13.08 19.69
C PHE A 35 2.78 -12.34 18.36
N PHE A 36 3.50 -12.95 17.40
CA PHE A 36 3.74 -12.37 16.09
C PHE A 36 2.66 -12.73 15.06
N PHE A 37 2.17 -13.97 15.04
CA PHE A 37 1.20 -14.52 14.08
C PHE A 37 -0.22 -14.71 14.62
N GLY A 38 -0.47 -14.49 15.92
CA GLY A 38 -1.84 -14.49 16.43
C GLY A 38 -2.67 -13.42 15.76
N ASP A 39 -4.00 -13.59 15.76
CA ASP A 39 -4.96 -12.73 15.06
C ASP A 39 -4.88 -11.24 15.40
N HIS A 40 -4.09 -10.85 16.41
CA HIS A 40 -3.88 -9.47 16.88
C HIS A 40 -2.37 -9.14 17.04
N GLY A 41 -1.49 -9.89 16.36
CA GLY A 41 -0.05 -9.70 16.42
C GLY A 41 0.39 -8.36 15.82
N LEU A 42 1.63 -7.97 16.13
CA LEU A 42 2.21 -6.69 15.68
C LEU A 42 2.18 -6.49 14.16
N TYR A 43 2.23 -7.60 13.40
CA TYR A 43 2.14 -7.56 11.93
C TYR A 43 0.79 -7.04 11.44
N GLN A 44 -0.32 -7.49 12.04
CA GLN A 44 -1.65 -7.05 11.63
C GLN A 44 -1.87 -5.56 11.93
N LEU A 45 -1.37 -5.08 13.08
CA LEU A 45 -1.43 -3.65 13.41
C LEU A 45 -0.65 -2.81 12.39
N TYR A 46 0.52 -3.27 11.96
CA TYR A 46 1.32 -2.60 10.94
C TYR A 46 0.56 -2.54 9.60
N THR A 47 0.03 -3.66 9.14
CA THR A 47 -0.74 -3.75 7.89
C THR A 47 -1.98 -2.87 7.95
N LEU A 48 -2.75 -2.92 9.04
CA LEU A 48 -3.96 -2.12 9.21
C LEU A 48 -3.63 -0.61 9.24
N LYS A 49 -2.53 -0.22 9.87
CA LYS A 49 -2.07 1.19 9.86
C LYS A 49 -1.68 1.63 8.44
N LYS A 50 -1.03 0.76 7.66
CA LYS A 50 -0.66 1.02 6.27
C LYS A 50 -1.90 1.17 5.39
N GLU A 51 -2.84 0.25 5.47
CA GLU A 51 -4.13 0.30 4.75
C GLU A 51 -4.91 1.56 5.08
N ARG A 52 -5.04 1.89 6.37
CA ARG A 52 -5.69 3.13 6.82
C ARG A 52 -5.06 4.37 6.17
N THR A 53 -3.73 4.41 6.11
CA THR A 53 -2.99 5.53 5.51
C THR A 53 -3.24 5.61 4.00
N GLN A 54 -3.24 4.48 3.31
CA GLN A 54 -3.52 4.41 1.87
C GLN A 54 -4.95 4.87 1.55
N ILE A 55 -5.94 4.38 2.29
CA ILE A 55 -7.34 4.77 2.14
C ILE A 55 -7.50 6.27 2.41
N GLN A 56 -6.87 6.80 3.45
CA GLN A 56 -6.94 8.23 3.75
C GLN A 56 -6.34 9.09 2.65
N ASN A 57 -5.23 8.65 2.05
CA ASN A 57 -4.63 9.35 0.91
C ASN A 57 -5.53 9.30 -0.33
N GLN A 58 -6.18 8.16 -0.59
CA GLN A 58 -7.16 8.04 -1.67
C GLN A 58 -8.35 8.99 -1.46
N ILE A 59 -8.89 9.06 -0.25
CA ILE A 59 -9.96 10.01 0.10
C ILE A 59 -9.51 11.45 -0.15
N ASN A 60 -8.28 11.81 0.24
CA ASN A 60 -7.77 13.15 0.05
C ASN A 60 -7.59 13.49 -1.44
N ASN A 61 -7.10 12.54 -2.24
CA ASN A 61 -6.96 12.73 -3.69
C ASN A 61 -8.32 12.89 -4.36
N LEU A 62 -9.29 12.02 -4.06
CA LEU A 62 -10.65 12.11 -4.59
C LEU A 62 -11.34 13.42 -4.20
N ARG A 63 -11.10 13.94 -2.98
CA ARG A 63 -11.62 15.24 -2.56
C ARG A 63 -11.02 16.38 -3.38
N LYS A 64 -9.73 16.35 -3.68
CA LYS A 64 -9.08 17.36 -4.52
C LYS A 64 -9.63 17.31 -5.94
N GLU A 65 -9.69 16.12 -6.53
CA GLU A 65 -10.24 15.91 -7.87
C GLU A 65 -11.69 16.39 -7.97
N LYS A 66 -12.51 16.09 -6.96
CA LYS A 66 -13.89 16.60 -6.87
C LYS A 66 -13.93 18.14 -6.91
N ILE A 67 -13.09 18.81 -6.13
CA ILE A 67 -13.04 20.28 -6.09
C ILE A 67 -12.61 20.85 -7.46
N GLU A 68 -11.60 20.23 -8.09
CA GLU A 68 -11.14 20.63 -9.42
C GLU A 68 -12.25 20.49 -10.47
N LEU A 69 -12.93 19.35 -10.49
CA LEU A 69 -14.05 19.08 -11.39
C LEU A 69 -15.25 19.99 -11.13
N GLU A 70 -15.57 20.31 -9.88
CA GLU A 70 -16.64 21.27 -9.55
C GLU A 70 -16.29 22.68 -10.04
N ASN A 71 -15.04 23.09 -9.89
CA ASN A 71 -14.56 24.38 -10.42
C ASN A 71 -14.57 24.41 -11.96
N GLU A 72 -14.16 23.34 -12.62
CA GLU A 72 -14.22 23.23 -14.08
C GLU A 72 -15.66 23.27 -14.57
N LYS A 73 -16.56 22.52 -13.92
CA LYS A 73 -18.00 22.56 -14.20
C LYS A 73 -18.55 23.99 -14.08
N LEU A 74 -18.19 24.72 -13.03
CA LEU A 74 -18.63 26.10 -12.85
C LEU A 74 -18.16 26.98 -14.01
N LYS A 75 -16.86 26.92 -14.37
CA LYS A 75 -16.31 27.68 -15.50
C LYS A 75 -17.03 27.36 -16.81
N LEU A 76 -17.31 26.09 -17.08
CA LEU A 76 -18.06 25.66 -18.27
C LEU A 76 -19.53 26.11 -18.27
N GLN A 77 -20.10 26.46 -17.12
CA GLN A 77 -21.49 26.95 -17.02
C GLN A 77 -21.58 28.47 -17.05
N THR A 78 -20.61 29.18 -16.47
CA THR A 78 -20.71 30.62 -16.23
C THR A 78 -19.79 31.47 -17.10
N ASP A 79 -18.73 30.89 -17.67
CA ASP A 79 -17.70 31.63 -18.41
C ASP A 79 -17.72 31.30 -19.91
N TYR A 80 -18.41 32.15 -20.68
CA TYR A 80 -18.47 32.03 -22.14
C TYR A 80 -17.11 32.16 -22.83
N LYS A 81 -16.18 32.94 -22.28
CA LYS A 81 -14.85 33.11 -22.87
C LYS A 81 -14.04 31.82 -22.73
N TYR A 82 -14.09 31.21 -21.55
CA TYR A 82 -13.47 29.92 -21.30
C TYR A 82 -14.01 28.82 -22.23
N ILE A 83 -15.34 28.80 -22.47
CA ILE A 83 -15.96 27.85 -23.41
C ILE A 83 -15.50 28.10 -24.85
N GLU A 84 -15.43 29.36 -25.31
CA GLU A 84 -14.96 29.67 -26.67
C GLU A 84 -13.49 29.29 -26.87
N GLU A 85 -12.63 29.57 -25.88
CA GLU A 85 -11.22 29.16 -25.90
C GLU A 85 -11.09 27.63 -25.96
N LEU A 86 -11.82 26.91 -25.10
CA LEU A 86 -11.83 25.45 -25.10
C LEU A 86 -12.34 24.87 -26.43
N ALA A 87 -13.39 25.46 -27.00
CA ALA A 87 -13.95 25.05 -28.28
C ALA A 87 -12.95 25.24 -29.44
N ARG A 88 -12.22 26.36 -29.46
CA ARG A 88 -11.23 26.67 -30.50
C ARG A 88 -9.94 25.86 -30.33
N GLU A 89 -9.42 25.73 -29.13
CA GLU A 89 -8.13 25.08 -28.88
C GLU A 89 -8.23 23.55 -28.83
N LYS A 90 -9.14 23.03 -28.00
CA LYS A 90 -9.25 21.58 -27.76
C LYS A 90 -10.06 20.89 -28.86
N TYR A 91 -11.15 21.52 -29.29
CA TYR A 91 -12.08 20.92 -30.25
C TYR A 91 -11.96 21.47 -31.67
N ARG A 92 -11.13 22.50 -31.90
CA ARG A 92 -10.91 23.13 -33.21
C ARG A 92 -12.21 23.58 -33.89
N MET A 93 -13.19 24.00 -33.09
CA MET A 93 -14.45 24.55 -33.57
C MET A 93 -14.24 25.98 -34.05
N ALA A 94 -14.97 26.36 -35.10
CA ALA A 94 -14.93 27.68 -35.70
C ALA A 94 -16.36 28.14 -35.99
N LYS A 95 -16.63 29.45 -35.88
CA LYS A 95 -17.94 30.02 -36.23
C LYS A 95 -18.16 29.91 -37.75
N LYS A 96 -19.42 29.99 -38.17
CA LYS A 96 -19.78 29.96 -39.60
C LYS A 96 -19.05 31.09 -40.34
N GLY A 97 -18.19 30.72 -41.30
CA GLY A 97 -17.36 31.66 -42.08
C GLY A 97 -15.89 31.74 -41.66
N GLU A 98 -15.50 31.16 -40.53
CA GLU A 98 -14.10 31.07 -40.09
C GLU A 98 -13.41 29.80 -40.64
N LYS A 99 -12.09 29.84 -40.86
CA LYS A 99 -11.28 28.71 -41.34
C LYS A 99 -10.35 28.18 -40.25
N VAL A 100 -10.31 26.87 -40.05
CA VAL A 100 -9.41 26.20 -39.11
C VAL A 100 -8.11 25.84 -39.81
N PHE A 101 -6.98 26.32 -39.30
CA PHE A 101 -5.65 25.98 -39.81
C PHE A 101 -4.98 24.96 -38.91
N LYS A 102 -4.54 23.83 -39.47
CA LYS A 102 -3.70 22.85 -38.78
C LYS A 102 -2.27 23.01 -39.30
N VAL A 103 -1.35 23.37 -38.41
CA VAL A 103 0.09 23.36 -38.75
C VAL A 103 0.50 21.91 -38.94
N ILE A 104 0.89 21.57 -40.16
CA ILE A 104 1.53 20.30 -40.51
C ILE A 104 3.00 20.60 -40.67
N ASP A 105 3.83 20.04 -39.78
CA ASP A 105 5.27 20.09 -39.95
C ASP A 105 5.62 19.37 -41.25
N LYS A 106 6.26 20.08 -42.18
CA LYS A 106 6.74 19.49 -43.43
C LYS A 106 7.68 18.35 -43.07
N LYS A 107 7.26 17.12 -43.37
CA LYS A 107 8.15 15.96 -43.41
C LYS A 107 9.34 16.35 -44.30
N LYS A 108 10.53 16.42 -43.71
CA LYS A 108 11.77 16.41 -44.49
C LYS A 108 11.92 14.98 -45.00
N ASP A 109 11.44 14.74 -46.22
CA ASP A 109 11.80 13.54 -46.96
C ASP A 109 13.29 13.71 -47.34
N TYR A 110 14.14 12.93 -46.67
CA TYR A 110 15.58 12.81 -46.96
C TYR A 110 15.80 11.82 -48.11
#